data_AF-A0A7Y3PH39-F1
#
_entry.id   AF-A0A7Y3PH39-F1
#
_cell.length_a   1.000
_cell.length_b   1.000
_cell.length_c   1.000
_cell.angle_alpha   90.00
_cell.angle_beta   90.00
_cell.angle_gamma   90.00
#
_symmetry.space_group_name_H-M   'P 1'
#
loop_
_entity.id
_entity.type
_entity.pdbx_description
1 polymer ?
#
loop_
_entity_poly.entity_id
_entity_poly.type
_entity_poly.pdbx_seq_one_letter_code
_entity_poly.pdbx_strand_id
1 'polypeptide(L)'
;ARADSVPNLDIQENDVRCSHASSVGPIDEDQQYYLESRGINPELVQRLIVGGFFAEMADRSEIVGLKETLMVLSARKWKEFQQ
;
A
#
# COMPACT_ATOMS: atom_id res chain seq x y z
N ALA A 1 0.00 -8.37 -13.17
CA ALA A 1 0.39 -6.95 -12.98
C ALA A 1 1.91 -6.83 -13.18
N ARG A 2 2.40 -5.62 -13.48
CA ARG A 2 3.84 -5.30 -13.57
C ARG A 2 4.10 -4.01 -12.80
N ALA A 3 5.21 -3.96 -12.06
CA ALA A 3 5.68 -2.76 -11.37
C ALA A 3 7.18 -2.60 -11.64
N ASP A 4 7.58 -1.45 -12.16
CA ASP A 4 8.97 -1.10 -12.43
C ASP A 4 9.41 -0.04 -11.40
N SER A 5 10.50 -0.31 -10.67
CA SER A 5 11.08 0.62 -9.69
C SER A 5 12.56 0.83 -10.01
N VAL A 6 12.96 2.08 -10.23
CA VAL A 6 14.34 2.46 -10.60
C VAL A 6 14.86 3.52 -9.61
N PRO A 7 15.21 3.14 -8.38
CA PRO A 7 15.71 4.08 -7.39
C PRO A 7 17.18 4.43 -7.67
N ASN A 8 17.48 5.73 -7.84
CA ASN A 8 18.85 6.23 -8.08
C ASN A 8 19.27 7.22 -6.98
N LEU A 9 20.55 7.22 -6.64
CA LEU A 9 21.18 8.21 -5.75
C LEU A 9 22.42 8.76 -6.47
N ASP A 10 22.51 10.08 -6.57
CA ASP A 10 23.71 10.80 -7.01
C ASP A 10 24.25 11.59 -5.80
N ILE A 11 25.45 11.22 -5.31
CA ILE A 11 26.04 11.74 -4.08
C ILE A 11 27.38 12.38 -4.41
N GLN A 12 27.47 13.69 -4.19
CA GLN A 12 28.66 14.50 -4.50
C GLN A 12 29.46 14.92 -3.25
N GLU A 13 29.12 14.38 -2.08
CA GLU A 13 29.71 14.74 -0.79
C GLU A 13 30.28 13.51 -0.07
N ASN A 14 31.35 13.69 0.71
CA ASN A 14 32.14 12.59 1.25
C ASN A 14 31.66 12.07 2.60
N ASP A 15 31.04 12.91 3.43
CA ASP A 15 30.64 12.55 4.80
C ASP A 15 29.12 12.47 4.96
N VAL A 16 28.51 11.56 4.19
CA VAL A 16 27.06 11.33 4.22
C VAL A 16 26.72 9.86 4.36
N ARG A 17 25.58 9.57 4.99
CA ARG A 17 24.96 8.24 5.00
C ARG A 17 23.64 8.33 4.25
N CYS A 18 23.54 7.60 3.14
CA CYS A 18 22.33 7.54 2.33
C CYS A 18 21.92 6.08 2.14
N SER A 19 20.61 5.83 2.20
CA SER A 19 20.02 4.52 1.93
C SER A 19 18.73 4.71 1.15
N HIS A 20 18.43 3.81 0.23
CA HIS A 20 17.12 3.67 -0.38
C HIS A 20 16.57 2.27 -0.15
N ALA A 21 15.26 2.12 -0.24
CA ALA A 21 14.60 0.82 -0.24
C ALA A 21 13.35 0.93 -1.12
N SER A 22 13.07 -0.14 -1.86
CA SER A 22 11.85 -0.30 -2.63
C SER A 22 11.39 -1.75 -2.51
N SER A 23 10.12 -1.94 -2.18
CA SER A 23 9.50 -3.26 -2.08
C SER A 23 8.32 -3.34 -3.03
N VAL A 24 8.17 -4.48 -3.71
CA VAL A 24 7.03 -4.83 -4.54
C VAL A 24 6.60 -6.24 -4.15
N GLY A 25 5.31 -6.45 -3.95
CA GLY A 25 4.75 -7.76 -3.65
C GLY A 25 3.24 -7.77 -3.85
N PRO A 26 2.64 -8.95 -3.97
CA PRO A 26 1.19 -9.11 -3.89
C PRO A 26 0.68 -8.84 -2.47
N ILE A 27 -0.64 -8.94 -2.28
CA ILE A 27 -1.21 -9.03 -0.93
C ILE A 27 -0.64 -10.27 -0.24
N ASP A 28 -0.30 -10.14 1.03
CA ASP A 28 0.20 -11.22 1.88
C ASP A 28 -0.91 -12.25 2.16
N GLU A 29 -0.73 -13.46 1.66
CA GLU A 29 -1.70 -14.56 1.79
C GLU A 29 -1.90 -14.98 3.25
N ASP A 30 -0.88 -14.88 4.11
CA ASP A 30 -0.99 -15.22 5.52
C ASP A 30 -1.86 -14.18 6.26
N GLN A 31 -1.72 -12.90 5.91
CA GLN A 31 -2.57 -11.84 6.45
C GLN A 31 -4.02 -12.01 5.98
N GLN A 32 -4.21 -12.35 4.71
CA GLN A 32 -5.54 -12.63 4.17
C GLN A 32 -6.18 -13.83 4.90
N TYR A 33 -5.48 -14.96 4.95
CA TYR A 33 -5.93 -16.17 5.64
C TYR A 33 -6.26 -15.90 7.10
N TYR A 34 -5.39 -15.15 7.80
CA TYR A 34 -5.61 -14.80 9.20
C TYR A 34 -6.92 -14.03 9.38
N LEU A 35 -7.19 -13.01 8.57
CA LEU A 35 -8.41 -12.21 8.67
C LEU A 35 -9.67 -13.01 8.29
N GLU A 36 -9.60 -13.81 7.24
CA GLU A 36 -10.71 -14.70 6.83
C GLU A 36 -11.01 -15.76 7.90
N SER A 37 -9.98 -16.34 8.54
CA SER A 37 -10.14 -17.30 9.64
C SER A 37 -10.85 -16.74 10.87
N ARG A 38 -10.85 -15.41 11.02
CA ARG A 38 -11.59 -14.68 12.06
C ARG A 38 -13.03 -14.36 11.65
N GLY A 39 -13.49 -14.87 10.51
CA GLY A 39 -14.85 -14.70 10.00
C GLY A 39 -15.09 -13.39 9.28
N ILE A 40 -14.03 -12.66 8.89
CA ILE A 40 -14.18 -11.43 8.11
C ILE A 40 -14.50 -11.81 6.67
N ASN A 41 -15.51 -11.16 6.09
CA ASN A 41 -15.90 -11.38 4.70
C ASN A 41 -14.70 -11.12 3.75
N PRO A 42 -14.38 -12.00 2.80
CA PRO A 42 -13.29 -11.82 1.84
C PRO A 42 -13.29 -10.46 1.12
N GLU A 43 -14.47 -9.92 0.79
CA GLU A 43 -14.60 -8.59 0.17
C GLU A 43 -14.15 -7.44 1.09
N LEU A 44 -14.24 -7.63 2.41
CA LEU A 44 -13.78 -6.69 3.42
C LEU A 44 -12.29 -6.88 3.75
N VAL A 45 -11.77 -8.11 3.69
CA VAL A 45 -10.37 -8.42 3.99
C VAL A 45 -9.43 -7.60 3.11
N GLN A 46 -9.67 -7.56 1.80
CA GLN A 46 -8.85 -6.79 0.87
C GLN A 46 -8.87 -5.28 1.20
N ARG A 47 -10.04 -4.74 1.56
CA ARG A 47 -10.16 -3.32 1.96
C ARG A 47 -9.39 -3.01 3.24
N LEU A 48 -9.38 -3.94 4.19
CA LEU A 48 -8.65 -3.78 5.44
C LEU A 48 -7.13 -3.79 5.22
N ILE A 49 -6.62 -4.75 4.44
CA ILE A 49 -5.18 -4.85 4.16
C ILE A 49 -4.70 -3.63 3.36
N VAL A 50 -5.37 -3.31 2.25
CA VAL A 50 -5.00 -2.16 1.41
C VAL A 50 -5.18 -0.83 2.16
N GLY A 51 -6.24 -0.71 2.95
CA GLY A 51 -6.47 0.46 3.80
C GLY A 51 -5.39 0.63 4.86
N GLY A 52 -4.96 -0.46 5.51
CA GLY A 52 -3.85 -0.47 6.46
C GLY A 52 -2.53 -0.06 5.82
N PHE A 53 -2.25 -0.50 4.59
CA PHE A 53 -1.07 -0.10 3.84
C PHE A 53 -1.00 1.42 3.62
N PHE A 54 -2.11 2.08 3.29
CA PHE A 54 -2.15 3.54 3.10
C PHE A 54 -2.34 4.34 4.39
N ALA A 55 -2.73 3.71 5.50
CA ALA A 55 -3.11 4.40 6.74
C ALA A 55 -1.97 5.26 7.29
N GLU A 56 -0.74 4.72 7.37
CA GLU A 56 0.40 5.46 7.91
C GLU A 56 0.70 6.74 7.11
N MET A 57 0.65 6.66 5.78
CA MET A 57 0.87 7.81 4.91
C MET A 57 -0.28 8.82 5.02
N ALA A 58 -1.53 8.34 5.03
CA ALA A 58 -2.70 9.19 5.11
C ALA A 58 -2.77 9.93 6.46
N ASP A 59 -2.46 9.25 7.56
CA ASP A 59 -2.52 9.82 8.91
C ASP A 59 -1.41 10.87 9.16
N ARG A 60 -0.33 10.86 8.37
CA ARG A 60 0.73 11.89 8.39
C ARG A 60 0.46 13.08 7.48
N SER A 61 -0.55 13.00 6.62
CA SER A 61 -0.86 14.06 5.66
C SER A 61 -1.74 15.13 6.30
N GLU A 62 -1.48 16.40 5.96
CA GLU A 62 -2.35 17.53 6.32
C GLU A 62 -3.55 17.67 5.38
N ILE A 63 -3.64 16.84 4.33
CA ILE A 63 -4.70 16.90 3.33
C ILE A 63 -6.00 16.32 3.91
N VAL A 64 -6.95 17.20 4.20
CA VAL A 64 -8.28 16.83 4.68
C VAL A 64 -8.98 15.93 3.65
N GLY A 65 -9.50 14.79 4.11
CA GLY A 65 -10.25 13.83 3.29
C GLY A 65 -9.39 12.91 2.42
N LEU A 66 -8.05 12.95 2.56
CA LEU A 66 -7.15 12.10 1.77
C LEU A 66 -7.42 10.61 2.05
N LYS A 67 -7.64 10.24 3.31
CA LYS A 67 -7.89 8.86 3.73
C LYS A 67 -9.15 8.30 3.07
N GLU A 68 -10.26 9.04 3.15
CA GLU A 68 -11.53 8.69 2.52
C GLU A 68 -11.37 8.56 1.00
N THR A 69 -10.68 9.53 0.39
CA THR A 69 -10.42 9.54 -1.05
C THR A 69 -9.62 8.31 -1.49
N LEU A 70 -8.55 7.98 -0.77
CA LEU A 70 -7.72 6.79 -1.04
C LEU A 70 -8.54 5.50 -0.90
N MET A 71 -9.39 5.38 0.12
CA MET A 71 -10.25 4.21 0.31
C MET A 71 -11.26 4.04 -0.84
N VAL A 72 -11.86 5.13 -1.32
CA VAL A 72 -12.79 5.08 -2.47
C VAL A 72 -12.05 4.72 -3.76
N LEU A 73 -10.92 5.36 -4.04
CA LEU A 73 -10.16 5.15 -5.27
C LEU A 73 -9.53 3.75 -5.34
N SER A 74 -8.97 3.27 -4.24
CA SER A 74 -8.42 1.92 -4.15
C SER A 74 -9.50 0.85 -4.37
N ALA A 75 -10.67 1.00 -3.72
CA ALA A 75 -11.78 0.08 -3.93
C ALA A 75 -12.29 0.08 -5.38
N ARG A 76 -12.36 1.25 -6.03
CA ARG A 76 -12.76 1.35 -7.45
C ARG A 76 -11.75 0.66 -8.37
N LYS A 77 -10.47 1.00 -8.22
CA LYS A 77 -9.38 0.46 -9.04
C LYS A 77 -9.24 -1.06 -8.88
N TRP A 78 -9.51 -1.57 -7.69
CA TRP A 78 -9.51 -3.01 -7.43
C TRP A 78 -10.62 -3.75 -8.22
N LYS A 79 -11.84 -3.19 -8.27
CA LYS A 79 -12.94 -3.75 -9.07
C LYS A 79 -12.66 -3.74 -10.57
N GLU A 80 -11.96 -2.72 -11.06
CA GLU A 80 -11.52 -2.63 -12.46
C GLU A 80 -10.47 -3.71 -12.79
N PHE A 81 -9.62 -4.09 -11.83
CA PHE A 81 -8.55 -5.07 -12.02
C PHE A 81 -9.02 -6.54 -12.01
N GLN A 82 -10.18 -6.83 -11.44
CA GLN A 82 -10.79 -8.18 -11.39
C GLN A 82 -11.66 -8.50 -12.62
N GLN A 83 -11.79 -7.56 -13.56
CA GLN A 83 -12.48 -7.72 -14.86
C GLN A 83 -11.46 -7.93 -15.98
#